data_AF-A0A9E4JDQ4-F1
#
_entry.id   AF-A0A9E4JDQ4-F1
#
_cell.length_a   1.000
_cell.length_b   1.000
_cell.length_c   1.000
_cell.angle_alpha   90.00
_cell.angle_beta   90.00
_cell.angle_gamma   90.00
#
_symmetry.space_group_name_H-M   'P 1'
#
loop_
_entity.id
_entity.type
_entity.pdbx_description
1 polymer ?
#
loop_
_entity_poly.entity_id
_entity_poly.type
_entity_poly.pdbx_seq_one_letter_code
_entity_poly.pdbx_strand_id
1 'polypeptide(L)'
;MPDNTLSWNPDPTILEQLLILADQRDQSVESLITEAVKLYIQDQLEVPDLESDPLVGLFGGSPNLASDAENQLQQEITQTSGWTWKNP
;
A
#
# COMPACT_ATOMS: atom_id res chain seq x y z
N MET A 1 16.91 3.05 26.02
CA MET A 1 15.62 3.53 25.50
C MET A 1 15.90 4.88 24.87
N PRO A 2 15.64 5.12 23.58
CA PRO A 2 15.84 6.45 23.03
C PRO A 2 14.83 7.42 23.67
N ASP A 3 15.32 8.58 24.11
CA ASP A 3 14.48 9.66 24.64
C ASP A 3 13.74 10.33 23.49
N ASN A 4 12.55 9.80 23.16
CA ASN A 4 11.65 10.34 22.14
C ASN A 4 10.88 11.56 22.69
N THR A 5 11.61 12.59 23.11
CA THR A 5 11.02 13.84 23.58
C THR A 5 10.63 14.70 22.38
N LEU A 6 9.34 14.81 22.09
CA LEU A 6 8.83 15.70 21.06
C LEU A 6 8.84 17.15 21.56
N SER A 7 9.85 17.92 21.17
CA SER A 7 9.86 19.36 21.40
C SER A 7 8.97 20.04 20.36
N TRP A 8 7.70 20.23 20.71
CA TRP A 8 6.72 20.91 19.89
C TRP A 8 6.38 22.28 20.47
N ASN A 9 6.43 23.32 19.63
CA ASN A 9 5.97 24.67 19.97
C ASN A 9 4.78 25.02 19.08
N PRO A 10 3.53 24.74 19.52
CA PRO A 10 2.35 25.02 18.72
C PRO A 10 2.14 26.52 18.48
N ASP A 11 1.38 26.82 17.43
CA ASP A 11 0.76 28.14 17.29
C ASP A 11 -0.11 28.43 18.54
N PRO A 12 -0.05 29.65 19.10
CA PRO A 12 -0.80 30.00 20.31
C PRO A 12 -2.31 29.78 20.18
N THR A 13 -2.86 29.98 18.98
CA THR A 13 -4.29 29.79 18.70
C THR A 13 -4.68 28.30 18.79
N ILE A 14 -3.78 27.41 18.35
CA ILE A 14 -3.97 25.96 18.43
C ILE A 14 -3.87 25.48 19.88
N LEU A 15 -2.93 26.05 20.65
CA LEU A 15 -2.78 25.72 22.06
C LEU A 15 -4.03 26.08 22.87
N GLU A 16 -4.61 27.25 22.62
CA GLU A 16 -5.85 27.68 23.29
C GLU A 16 -7.02 26.74 22.98
N GLN A 17 -7.19 26.36 21.70
CA GLN A 17 -8.21 25.39 21.31
C GLN A 17 -7.99 24.03 21.98
N LEU A 18 -6.75 23.55 22.06
CA LEU A 18 -6.40 22.29 22.73
C LEU A 18 -6.73 22.32 24.22
N LEU A 19 -6.46 23.44 24.91
CA LEU A 19 -6.77 23.61 26.32
C LEU A 19 -8.29 23.58 26.57
N ILE A 20 -9.07 24.24 25.72
CA ILE A 20 -10.54 24.21 25.80
C ILE A 20 -11.05 22.78 25.57
N LEU A 21 -10.48 22.06 24.59
CA LEU A 21 -10.90 20.71 24.25
C LEU A 21 -10.50 19.68 25.31
N ALA A 22 -9.37 19.89 25.96
CA ALA A 22 -8.89 19.13 27.12
C ALA A 22 -9.83 19.27 28.31
N ASP A 23 -10.22 20.51 28.62
CA ASP A 23 -11.17 20.83 29.69
C ASP A 23 -12.54 20.20 29.43
N GLN A 24 -13.06 20.31 28.20
CA GLN A 24 -14.34 19.71 27.80
C GLN A 24 -14.38 18.19 27.89
N ARG A 25 -13.23 17.52 27.78
CA ARG A 25 -13.13 16.06 27.77
C ARG A 25 -12.59 15.47 29.06
N ASP A 26 -12.30 16.29 30.07
CA ASP A 26 -11.62 15.89 31.30
C ASP A 26 -10.33 15.08 31.02
N GLN A 27 -9.58 15.49 29.99
CA GLN A 27 -8.38 14.81 29.52
C GLN A 27 -7.17 15.75 29.57
N SER A 28 -5.96 15.19 29.74
CA SER A 28 -4.75 16.00 29.62
C SER A 28 -4.46 16.33 28.15
N VAL A 29 -3.82 17.47 27.92
CA VAL A 29 -3.42 17.92 26.58
C VAL A 29 -2.49 16.91 25.91
N GLU A 30 -1.59 16.27 26.66
CA GLU A 30 -0.69 15.23 26.15
C GLU A 30 -1.45 13.99 25.69
N SER A 31 -2.52 13.61 26.40
CA SER A 31 -3.36 12.47 26.01
C SER A 31 -4.07 12.75 24.69
N LEU A 32 -4.65 13.95 24.54
CA LEU A 32 -5.31 14.37 23.30
C LEU A 32 -4.34 14.41 22.11
N ILE A 33 -3.14 14.96 22.31
CA ILE A 33 -2.11 14.99 21.25
C ILE A 33 -1.70 13.57 20.88
N THR A 34 -1.51 12.69 21.87
CA THR A 34 -1.15 11.28 21.62
C THR A 34 -2.22 10.57 20.79
N GLU A 35 -3.50 10.80 21.10
CA GLU A 35 -4.62 10.24 20.33
C GLU A 35 -4.67 10.81 18.91
N ALA A 36 -4.56 12.13 18.75
CA ALA A 36 -4.55 12.78 17.44
C ALA A 36 -3.40 12.27 16.55
N VAL A 37 -2.20 12.10 17.10
CA VAL A 37 -1.06 11.54 16.38
C VAL A 37 -1.29 10.08 15.98
N LYS A 38 -1.89 9.27 16.87
CA LYS A 38 -2.26 7.88 16.54
C LYS A 38 -3.24 7.83 15.37
N LEU A 39 -4.28 8.65 15.41
CA LEU A 39 -5.28 8.73 14.35
C LEU A 39 -4.66 9.19 13.02
N TYR A 40 -3.82 10.23 13.06
CA TYR A 40 -3.12 10.72 11.86
C TYR A 40 -2.22 9.65 11.24
N ILE A 41 -1.44 8.93 12.06
CA ILE A 41 -0.59 7.84 11.57
C ILE A 41 -1.46 6.71 11.01
N GLN A 42 -2.58 6.39 11.64
CA GLN A 42 -3.48 5.34 11.17
C GLN A 42 -4.11 5.69 9.82
N ASP A 43 -4.55 6.93 9.63
CA ASP A 43 -5.06 7.47 8.36
C ASP A 43 -3.99 7.48 7.26
N GLN A 44 -2.75 7.87 7.59
CA GLN A 44 -1.62 7.82 6.66
C GLN A 44 -1.17 6.41 6.29
N LEU A 45 -1.46 5.42 7.14
CA LEU A 45 -1.14 4.02 6.94
C LEU A 45 -2.27 3.25 6.23
N GLU A 46 -3.38 3.90 5.87
CA GLU A 46 -4.29 3.34 4.87
C GLU A 46 -3.50 3.18 3.57
N VAL A 47 -2.98 1.97 3.38
CA VAL A 47 -2.34 1.52 2.14
C VAL A 47 -3.36 1.80 1.03
N PRO A 48 -2.99 2.48 -0.06
CA PRO A 48 -3.91 2.68 -1.17
C PRO A 48 -4.51 1.32 -1.53
N ASP A 49 -5.83 1.28 -1.61
CA ASP A 49 -6.57 0.07 -1.92
C ASP A 49 -6.10 -0.46 -3.29
N LEU A 50 -5.19 -1.43 -3.27
CA LEU A 50 -4.61 -2.04 -4.47
C LEU A 50 -5.68 -2.77 -5.29
N GLU A 51 -6.86 -3.05 -4.73
CA GLU A 51 -8.00 -3.59 -5.49
C GLU A 51 -8.65 -2.52 -6.39
N SER A 52 -8.43 -1.24 -6.09
CA SER A 52 -8.95 -0.12 -6.87
C SER A 52 -7.95 0.41 -7.93
N ASP A 53 -6.72 -0.13 -7.95
CA ASP A 53 -5.73 0.23 -8.96
C ASP A 53 -6.06 -0.48 -10.29
N PRO A 54 -6.45 0.26 -11.36
CA PRO A 54 -6.79 -0.33 -12.66
C PRO A 54 -5.60 -1.03 -13.34
N LEU A 55 -4.37 -0.87 -12.81
CA LEU A 55 -3.17 -1.57 -13.26
C LEU A 55 -2.95 -2.91 -12.54
N VAL A 56 -3.57 -3.13 -11.37
CA VAL A 56 -3.57 -4.41 -10.66
C VAL A 56 -4.54 -5.35 -11.37
N GLY A 57 -3.98 -6.41 -11.98
CA GLY A 57 -4.73 -7.36 -12.82
C GLY A 57 -4.40 -7.30 -14.31
N LEU A 58 -3.69 -6.27 -14.78
CA LEU A 58 -3.20 -6.22 -16.17
C LEU A 58 -2.13 -7.29 -16.48
N PHE A 59 -1.47 -7.80 -15.45
CA PHE A 59 -0.48 -8.88 -15.53
C PHE A 59 -1.02 -10.22 -15.01
N GLY A 60 -2.33 -10.44 -15.10
CA GLY A 60 -2.94 -11.74 -14.86
C GLY A 60 -2.55 -12.72 -15.98
N GLY A 61 -1.35 -13.28 -15.90
CA GLY A 61 -0.94 -14.37 -16.78
C GLY A 61 -1.90 -15.55 -16.60
N SER A 62 -2.36 -16.16 -17.69
CA SER A 62 -3.05 -17.45 -17.62
C SER A 62 -2.20 -18.40 -16.75
N PRO A 63 -2.77 -19.17 -15.82
CA PRO A 63 -2.02 -20.15 -15.04
C PRO A 63 -1.29 -21.15 -15.95
N ASN A 64 -1.74 -21.28 -17.19
CA ASN A 64 -1.15 -22.13 -18.22
C ASN A 64 -0.41 -21.33 -19.30
N LEU A 65 -0.14 -20.03 -19.12
CA LEU A 65 0.46 -19.17 -20.16
C LEU A 65 1.75 -19.76 -20.73
N ALA A 66 2.60 -20.32 -19.87
CA ALA A 66 3.82 -21.00 -20.29
C ALA A 66 3.53 -22.24 -21.16
N SER A 67 2.54 -23.05 -20.76
CA SER A 67 2.13 -24.24 -21.51
C SER A 67 1.44 -23.89 -22.83
N ASP A 68 0.58 -22.87 -22.83
CA ASP A 68 -0.14 -22.39 -24.01
C ASP A 68 0.83 -21.79 -25.03
N ALA A 69 1.84 -21.03 -24.57
CA ALA A 69 2.90 -20.50 -25.42
C ALA A 69 3.76 -21.60 -26.04
N GLU A 70 4.13 -22.63 -25.26
CA GLU A 70 4.88 -23.79 -25.77
C GLU A 70 4.08 -24.57 -26.83
N ASN A 71 2.79 -24.82 -26.56
CA ASN A 71 1.90 -25.49 -27.50
C ASN A 71 1.77 -24.70 -28.81
N GLN A 72 1.62 -23.37 -28.72
CA GLN A 72 1.53 -22.51 -29.90
C GLN A 72 2.84 -22.52 -30.70
N LEU A 73 3.98 -22.44 -30.02
CA LEU A 73 5.28 -22.51 -30.67
C LEU A 73 5.46 -23.84 -31.41
N GLN A 74 5.09 -24.95 -30.78
CA GLN A 74 5.22 -26.28 -31.37
C GLN A 74 4.28 -26.49 -32.56
N GLN A 75 3.07 -25.92 -32.52
CA GLN A 75 2.15 -25.90 -33.66
C GLN A 75 2.74 -25.12 -34.84
N GLU A 76 3.26 -23.91 -34.61
CA GLU A 76 3.86 -23.08 -35.66
C GLU A 76 5.12 -23.72 -36.27
N ILE A 77 5.95 -24.35 -35.43
CA ILE A 77 7.10 -25.11 -35.90
C ILE A 77 6.65 -26.23 -36.85
N THR A 78 5.60 -26.97 -36.47
CA THR A 78 5.12 -28.14 -37.21
C THR A 78 4.36 -27.77 -38.49
N GLN A 79 3.59 -26.69 -38.47
CA GLN A 79 2.68 -26.31 -39.56
C GLN A 79 3.30 -25.33 -40.56
N THR A 80 4.16 -24.43 -40.10
CA THR A 80 4.60 -23.27 -40.89
C THR A 80 6.10 -23.27 -41.17
N SER A 81 6.90 -23.97 -40.36
CA SER A 81 8.36 -23.89 -40.43
C SER A 81 8.99 -25.16 -41.01
N GLY A 82 10.07 -25.01 -41.78
CA GLY A 82 10.94 -26.13 -42.18
C GLY A 82 11.88 -26.62 -41.07
N TRP A 83 11.63 -26.23 -39.81
CA TRP A 83 12.47 -26.58 -38.67
C TRP A 83 11.96 -27.87 -38.03
N THR A 84 12.74 -28.93 -38.09
CA THR A 84 12.49 -30.15 -37.29
C THR A 84 13.40 -30.14 -36.07
N TRP A 85 12.85 -29.97 -34.87
CA TRP A 85 13.61 -30.25 -33.65
C TRP A 85 13.96 -31.75 -33.61
N LYS A 86 15.16 -32.08 -33.13
CA LYS A 86 15.55 -33.48 -32.92
C LYS A 86 14.66 -34.06 -31.84
N ASN A 87 13.76 -34.96 -32.21
CA ASN A 87 13.09 -35.81 -31.24
C ASN A 87 14.17 -36.56 -30.44
N PRO A 88 14.05 -36.67 -29.11
CA PRO A 88 14.94 -37.52 -28.32
C PRO A 88 14.82 -39.00 -28.75
#